data_AF-A0A7C1Q3C8-F1
#
_entry.id   AF-A0A7C1Q3C8-F1
#
_cell.length_a   1.000
_cell.length_b   1.000
_cell.length_c   1.000
_cell.angle_alpha   90.00
_cell.angle_beta   90.00
_cell.angle_gamma   90.00
#
_symmetry.space_group_name_H-M   'P 1'
#
loop_
_entity.id
_entity.type
_entity.pdbx_description
1 polymer ?
#
loop_
_entity_poly.entity_id
_entity_poly.type
_entity_poly.pdbx_seq_one_letter_code
_entity_poly.pdbx_strand_id
1 'polypeptide(L)'
;MKQALTFRVHTSNLLKEIVECAIPTSAGVLYVPVNQFRLLLCAVAERATKLNDPELNKLMCQLTLYEESDPNSKHYNPDLMQEMKINEH
;
A
#
# COMPACT_ATOMS: atom_id res chain seq x y z
N MET A 1 -2.04 -29.13 2.10
CA MET A 1 -1.18 -27.96 1.81
C MET A 1 -1.44 -26.90 2.85
N LYS A 2 -0.40 -26.29 3.45
CA LYS A 2 -0.58 -25.17 4.39
C LYS A 2 -0.89 -23.92 3.56
N GLN A 3 -2.04 -23.28 3.79
CA GLN A 3 -2.31 -21.96 3.23
C GLN A 3 -1.31 -20.97 3.84
N ALA A 4 -0.56 -20.25 3.01
CA ALA A 4 0.26 -19.14 3.47
C ALA A 4 -0.65 -17.97 3.86
N LEU A 5 -0.35 -17.29 4.96
CA LEU A 5 -1.07 -16.09 5.36
C LEU A 5 -0.58 -14.92 4.50
N THR A 6 -1.43 -14.42 3.61
CA THR A 6 -1.15 -13.21 2.83
C THR A 6 -1.68 -12.00 3.58
N PHE A 7 -0.79 -11.14 4.09
CA PHE A 7 -1.16 -9.91 4.75
C PHE A 7 -1.26 -8.76 3.74
N ARG A 8 -2.23 -7.86 3.95
CA ARG A 8 -2.37 -6.61 3.20
C ARG A 8 -2.15 -5.44 4.14
N VAL A 9 -1.55 -4.38 3.64
CA VAL A 9 -1.26 -3.19 4.43
C VAL A 9 -1.82 -1.97 3.73
N HIS A 10 -2.73 -1.27 4.39
CA HIS A 10 -3.18 0.03 3.91
C HIS A 10 -2.11 1.07 4.24
N THR A 11 -1.10 1.21 3.37
CA THR A 11 0.14 1.93 3.70
C THR A 11 -0.13 3.37 4.11
N SER A 12 -1.00 4.09 3.41
CA SER A 12 -1.37 5.47 3.77
C SER A 12 -1.95 5.58 5.19
N ASN A 13 -2.84 4.67 5.59
CA ASN A 13 -3.43 4.66 6.93
C ASN A 13 -2.40 4.25 7.98
N LEU A 14 -1.55 3.27 7.69
CA LEU A 14 -0.47 2.88 8.60
C LEU A 14 0.49 4.05 8.87
N LEU A 15 0.91 4.77 7.83
CA LEU A 15 1.80 5.94 8.00
C LEU A 15 1.11 7.06 8.80
N LYS A 16 -0.19 7.26 8.57
CA LYS A 16 -1.00 8.20 9.37
C LYS A 16 -1.03 7.80 10.84
N GLU A 17 -1.35 6.54 11.13
CA GLU A 17 -1.36 6.00 12.50
C GLU A 17 0.01 6.11 13.19
N ILE A 18 1.10 5.88 12.47
CA ILE A 18 2.47 6.07 13.02
C ILE A 18 2.66 7.52 13.48
N VAL A 19 2.27 8.48 12.64
CA VAL A 19 2.43 9.91 12.92
C VAL A 19 1.50 10.40 14.03
N GLU A 20 0.26 9.91 14.06
CA GLU A 20 -0.79 10.41 14.97
C GLU A 20 -0.80 9.69 16.32
N CYS A 21 -0.50 8.38 16.36
CA CYS A 21 -0.71 7.55 17.55
C CYS A 21 0.58 7.01 18.16
N ALA A 22 1.61 6.72 17.35
CA ALA A 22 2.82 6.05 17.85
C ALA A 22 3.87 7.03 18.40
N ILE A 23 3.74 8.32 18.08
CA ILE A 23 4.74 9.34 18.38
C ILE A 23 4.12 10.36 19.36
N PRO A 24 4.74 10.65 20.52
CA PRO A 24 4.26 11.69 21.42
C PRO A 24 4.06 13.00 20.65
N THR A 25 3.02 13.77 20.96
CA THR A 25 2.68 15.03 20.27
C THR A 25 3.83 16.05 20.23
N SER A 26 4.83 15.91 21.10
CA SER A 26 6.07 16.69 21.10
C SER A 26 7.08 16.31 20.01
N ALA A 27 6.91 15.20 19.30
CA ALA A 27 7.84 14.65 18.33
C ALA A 27 7.37 14.84 16.87
N GLY A 28 6.84 16.03 16.56
CA GLY A 28 6.55 16.48 15.19
C GLY A 28 7.74 16.42 14.21
N VAL A 29 8.96 16.19 14.72
CA VAL A 29 10.17 15.93 13.93
C VAL A 29 10.01 14.75 12.95
N LEU A 30 9.15 13.77 13.26
CA LEU A 30 8.93 12.60 12.40
C LEU A 30 7.84 12.80 11.34
N TYR A 31 7.03 13.87 11.42
CA TYR A 31 6.01 14.16 10.42
C TYR A 31 6.62 14.37 9.03
N VAL A 32 7.69 15.17 8.96
CA VAL A 32 8.39 15.50 7.72
C VAL A 32 8.98 14.25 7.05
N PRO A 33 9.81 13.42 7.70
CA PRO A 33 10.36 12.23 7.07
C PRO A 33 9.29 11.19 6.71
N VAL A 34 8.24 11.00 7.51
CA VAL A 34 7.15 10.07 7.16
C VAL A 34 6.39 10.56 5.92
N ASN A 35 6.10 11.85 5.82
CA ASN A 35 5.45 12.39 4.63
C ASN A 35 6.38 12.29 3.40
N GLN A 36 7.68 12.52 3.54
CA GLN A 36 8.64 12.33 2.45
C GLN A 36 8.69 10.87 1.98
N PHE A 37 8.66 9.92 2.92
CA PHE A 37 8.61 8.50 2.59
C PHE A 37 7.32 8.13 1.85
N ARG A 38 6.17 8.65 2.28
CA ARG A 38 4.89 8.49 1.58
C ARG A 38 4.98 8.97 0.12
N LEU A 39 5.55 10.15 -0.11
CA LEU A 39 5.72 10.69 -1.47
C LEU A 39 6.62 9.81 -2.35
N LEU A 40 7.70 9.25 -1.78
CA LEU A 40 8.56 8.31 -2.50
C LEU A 40 7.81 7.03 -2.86
N LEU A 41 6.98 6.50 -1.98
CA LEU A 41 6.14 5.33 -2.28
C LEU A 41 5.16 5.60 -3.43
N CYS A 42 4.54 6.79 -3.48
CA CYS A 42 3.70 7.19 -4.61
C CYS A 42 4.51 7.22 -5.92
N ALA A 43 5.71 7.81 -5.91
CA ALA A 43 6.57 7.85 -7.10
C ALA A 43 7.01 6.45 -7.55
N VAL A 44 7.27 5.54 -6.60
CA VAL A 44 7.57 4.13 -6.88
C VAL A 44 6.36 3.44 -7.51
N ALA A 45 5.16 3.65 -6.98
CA ALA A 45 3.92 3.09 -7.53
C ALA A 45 3.66 3.60 -8.96
N GLU A 46 3.79 4.90 -9.22
CA GLU A 46 3.68 5.45 -10.57
C GLU A 46 4.72 4.85 -11.53
N ARG A 47 5.95 4.62 -11.05
CA ARG A 47 7.00 3.99 -11.86
C ARG A 47 6.68 2.53 -12.14
N ALA A 48 6.15 1.80 -11.16
CA ALA A 48 5.70 0.43 -11.32
C ALA A 48 4.62 0.31 -12.40
N THR A 49 3.62 1.21 -12.38
CA THR A 49 2.58 1.27 -13.41
C THR A 49 3.18 1.47 -14.80
N LYS A 50 4.15 2.38 -14.94
CA LYS A 50 4.83 2.66 -16.23
C LYS A 50 5.68 1.49 -16.73
N LEU A 51 6.29 0.74 -15.81
CA LEU A 51 7.06 -0.47 -16.16
C LEU A 51 6.12 -1.63 -16.54
N ASN A 52 4.89 -1.62 -16.04
CA ASN A 52 3.88 -2.65 -16.24
C ASN A 52 4.39 -4.06 -15.88
N ASP A 53 5.20 -4.15 -14.83
CA ASP A 53 5.68 -5.43 -14.30
C ASP A 53 4.59 -6.06 -13.42
N PRO A 54 4.11 -7.29 -13.75
CA PRO A 54 3.00 -7.91 -13.03
C PRO A 54 3.29 -8.13 -11.53
N GLU A 55 4.49 -8.57 -11.18
CA GLU A 55 4.87 -8.85 -9.79
C GLU A 55 5.00 -7.57 -8.98
N LEU A 56 5.59 -6.53 -9.56
CA LEU A 56 5.70 -5.23 -8.91
C LEU A 56 4.33 -4.58 -8.71
N ASN A 57 3.44 -4.66 -9.72
CA ASN A 57 2.07 -4.18 -9.58
C ASN A 57 1.30 -4.95 -8.50
N LYS A 58 1.55 -6.26 -8.39
CA LYS A 58 0.98 -7.08 -7.31
C LYS A 58 1.40 -6.57 -5.94
N LEU A 59 2.69 -6.25 -5.75
CA LEU A 59 3.20 -5.64 -4.52
C LEU A 59 2.54 -4.28 -4.23
N MET A 60 2.39 -3.42 -5.25
CA MET A 60 1.74 -2.11 -5.07
C MET A 60 0.28 -2.26 -4.61
N CYS A 61 -0.46 -3.23 -5.15
CA CYS A 61 -1.82 -3.56 -4.71
C CYS A 61 -1.85 -4.13 -3.28
N GLN A 62 -0.88 -4.96 -2.88
CA GLN A 62 -0.79 -5.48 -1.51
C GLN A 62 -0.50 -4.38 -0.48
N LEU A 63 0.24 -3.36 -0.89
CA LEU A 63 0.53 -2.15 -0.11
C LEU A 63 -0.58 -1.09 -0.19
N THR A 64 -1.66 -1.35 -0.94
CA THR A 64 -2.74 -0.39 -1.17
C THR A 64 -2.23 0.96 -1.70
N LEU A 65 -1.27 0.91 -2.63
CA LEU A 65 -0.72 2.11 -3.27
C LEU A 65 -1.45 2.46 -4.57
N TYR A 66 -2.25 1.52 -5.11
CA TYR A 66 -3.17 1.76 -6.23
C TYR A 66 -4.59 1.95 -5.73
N GLU A 67 -5.31 2.88 -6.34
CA GLU A 67 -6.68 3.22 -5.95
C GLU A 67 -7.62 2.02 -6.14
N GLU A 68 -7.38 1.21 -7.17
CA GLU A 68 -8.14 -0.01 -7.47
C GLU A 68 -8.00 -1.08 -6.38
N SER A 69 -6.93 -1.00 -5.58
CA SER A 69 -6.68 -1.89 -4.46
C SER A 69 -7.13 -1.34 -3.11
N ASP A 70 -7.52 -0.06 -3.03
CA ASP A 70 -7.95 0.60 -1.79
C ASP A 70 -9.45 0.41 -1.55
N PRO A 71 -9.89 -0.31 -0.50
CA PRO A 71 -11.31 -0.52 -0.21
C PRO A 71 -12.08 0.76 0.13
N ASN A 72 -11.39 1.86 0.43
CA ASN A 72 -11.98 3.17 0.69
C ASN A 72 -12.05 4.05 -0.58
N SER A 73 -11.42 3.63 -1.68
CA SER A 73 -11.46 4.36 -2.94
C SER A 73 -12.77 4.12 -3.68
N LYS A 74 -13.23 5.14 -4.41
CA LYS A 74 -14.36 5.01 -5.36
C LYS A 74 -14.02 4.13 -6.56
N HIS A 75 -12.73 3.93 -6.82
CA HIS A 75 -12.21 3.15 -7.93
C HIS A 75 -11.84 1.72 -7.52
N TYR A 76 -12.17 1.31 -6.29
CA TYR A 76 -11.89 -0.03 -5.79
C TYR A 76 -12.44 -1.11 -6.72
N ASN A 77 -11.59 -2.06 -7.11
CA ASN A 77 -11.94 -3.19 -7.94
C ASN A 77 -11.78 -4.51 -7.14
N PRO A 78 -12.88 -5.09 -6.62
CA PRO A 78 -12.80 -6.32 -5.84
C PRO A 78 -12.37 -7.53 -6.67
N ASP A 79 -12.66 -7.55 -7.97
CA ASP A 79 -12.34 -8.67 -8.87
C ASP A 79 -10.82 -8.76 -9.08
N LEU A 80 -10.17 -7.61 -9.30
CA LEU A 80 -8.70 -7.50 -9.35
C LEU A 80 -8.05 -8.13 -8.10
N MET A 81 -8.63 -7.86 -6.93
CA MET A 81 -8.12 -8.38 -5.66
C MET A 81 -8.36 -9.89 -5.50
N GLN A 82 -9.39 -10.44 -6.13
CA GLN A 82 -9.66 -11.87 -6.13
C GLN A 82 -8.71 -12.62 -7.07
N GLU A 83 -8.45 -12.08 -8.27
CA GLU A 83 -7.48 -12.63 -9.22
C GLU A 83 -6.08 -12.75 -8.62
N MET A 84 -5.64 -11.73 -7.88
CA MET A 84 -4.34 -11.74 -7.21
C MET A 84 -4.16 -12.87 -6.18
N LYS A 85 -5.26 -13.34 -5.55
CA LYS A 85 -5.23 -14.45 -4.59
C LYS A 85 -5.16 -15.81 -5.28
N ILE A 86 -5.67 -15.91 -6.50
CA ILE A 86 -5.73 -17.17 -7.27
C ILE A 86 -4.34 -17.53 -7.82
N ASN A 87 -3.51 -16.54 -8.12
CA ASN A 87 -2.15 -16.73 -8.69
C ASN A 87 -1.06 -17.05 -7.65
N GLU A 88 -1.41 -17.41 -6.40
CA GLU A 88 -0.47 -17.85 -5.36
C GLU A 88 -0.43 -19.39 -5.19
N HIS A 89 -0.95 -20.14 -6.16
CA HIS A 89 -1.08 -21.60 -6.15
C HIS A 89 -0.51 -22.23 -7.42
#